data_AF-A0A8T9FZL4-F1
#
_entry.id   AF-A0A8T9FZL4-F1
#
_cell.length_a   1.000
_cell.length_b   1.000
_cell.length_c   1.000
_cell.angle_alpha   90.00
_cell.angle_beta   90.00
_cell.angle_gamma   90.00
#
_symmetry.space_group_name_H-M   'P 1'
#
loop_
_entity.id
_entity.type
_entity.pdbx_description
1 polymer ?
#
loop_
_entity_poly.entity_id
_entity_poly.type
_entity_poly.pdbx_seq_one_letter_code
_entity_poly.pdbx_strand_id
1 'polypeptide(L)'
;MDRRADLFFVASATRAFLKPAWVRWQHARGEPIAEVLSSNTCGRSSLFLRNVLRAEGFAAEWANGTPRLSEDGPDIGPFGFFTGHRWESHAWVVSGDLILDITADQFGAPPVIVTSASDERYRTGSGDTAPPSAIEARRVAVETLWPDWLSHRAQLQLGRLED
;
A
#
# COMPACT_ATOMS: atom_id res chain seq x y z
N MET A 1 17.28 15.67 -9.09
CA MET A 1 16.84 14.86 -7.92
C MET A 1 16.67 13.42 -8.39
N ASP A 2 17.07 12.47 -7.55
CA ASP A 2 16.88 11.04 -7.83
C ASP A 2 15.44 10.65 -7.49
N ARG A 3 14.61 10.48 -8.53
CA ARG A 3 13.19 10.12 -8.39
C ARG A 3 12.98 8.91 -7.49
N ARG A 4 13.87 7.91 -7.53
CA ARG A 4 13.73 6.71 -6.71
C ARG A 4 13.96 7.02 -5.23
N ALA A 5 14.93 7.87 -4.92
CA ALA A 5 15.21 8.32 -3.56
C ALA A 5 14.04 9.15 -2.99
N ASP A 6 13.47 10.07 -3.78
CA ASP A 6 12.32 10.88 -3.36
C ASP A 6 11.09 10.02 -3.08
N LEU A 7 10.79 9.07 -3.98
CA LEU A 7 9.69 8.12 -3.80
C LEU A 7 9.90 7.22 -2.57
N PHE A 8 11.13 6.78 -2.32
CA PHE A 8 11.47 6.01 -1.12
C PHE A 8 11.27 6.83 0.16
N PHE A 9 11.66 8.11 0.15
CA PHE A 9 11.46 9.01 1.27
C PHE A 9 9.97 9.18 1.59
N VAL A 10 9.15 9.52 0.57
CA VAL A 10 7.70 9.71 0.74
C VAL A 10 7.02 8.41 1.20
N ALA A 11 7.38 7.26 0.62
CA ALA A 11 6.86 5.96 1.03
C ALA A 11 7.24 5.62 2.50
N SER A 12 8.47 5.93 2.90
CA SER A 12 8.94 5.70 4.27
C SER A 12 8.21 6.59 5.29
N ALA A 13 8.03 7.88 4.98
CA ALA A 13 7.27 8.81 5.81
C ALA A 13 5.80 8.38 5.93
N THR A 14 5.19 7.98 4.80
CA THR A 14 3.82 7.45 4.76
C THR A 14 3.69 6.21 5.65
N ARG A 15 4.63 5.27 5.55
CA ARG A 15 4.64 4.06 6.37
C ARG A 15 4.74 4.39 7.86
N ALA A 16 5.63 5.30 8.24
CA ALA A 16 5.77 5.72 9.64
C ALA A 16 4.46 6.31 10.18
N PHE A 17 3.80 7.16 9.39
CA PHE A 17 2.50 7.75 9.73
C PHE A 17 1.39 6.71 9.89
N LEU A 18 1.39 5.64 9.09
CA LEU A 18 0.34 4.61 9.14
C LEU A 18 0.46 3.63 10.31
N LYS A 19 1.62 3.53 11.00
CA LYS A 19 1.81 2.55 12.10
C LYS A 19 0.71 2.60 13.18
N PRO A 20 0.30 3.77 13.71
CA PRO A 20 -0.80 3.82 14.68
C PRO A 20 -2.16 3.47 14.06
N ALA A 21 -2.37 3.77 12.78
CA ALA A 21 -3.59 3.42 12.08
C ALA A 21 -3.72 1.92 11.86
N TRP A 22 -2.62 1.22 11.58
CA TRP A 22 -2.59 -0.23 11.46
C TRP A 22 -3.08 -0.93 12.72
N VAL A 23 -2.61 -0.48 13.89
CA VAL A 23 -3.09 -0.99 15.18
C VAL A 23 -4.60 -0.81 15.32
N ARG A 24 -5.13 0.39 15.01
CA ARG A 24 -6.57 0.65 15.06
C ARG A 24 -7.37 -0.22 14.09
N TRP A 25 -6.89 -0.39 12.86
CA TRP A 25 -7.56 -1.22 11.86
C TRP A 25 -7.57 -2.70 12.23
N GLN A 26 -6.49 -3.22 12.82
CA GLN A 26 -6.46 -4.59 13.30
C GLN A 26 -7.41 -4.79 14.49
N HIS A 27 -7.42 -3.87 15.46
CA HIS A 27 -8.39 -3.91 16.55
C HIS A 27 -9.85 -3.89 16.06
N ALA A 28 -10.16 -3.06 15.06
CA ALA A 28 -11.50 -2.97 14.50
C ALA A 28 -11.98 -4.26 13.81
N ARG A 29 -11.07 -5.16 13.44
CA ARG A 29 -11.42 -6.49 12.89
C ARG A 29 -11.80 -7.51 13.96
N GLY A 30 -11.50 -7.24 15.23
CA GLY A 30 -11.75 -8.18 16.33
C GLY A 30 -10.81 -9.38 16.36
N GLU A 31 -9.72 -9.35 15.58
CA GLU A 31 -8.68 -10.38 15.56
C GLU A 31 -7.50 -9.96 16.46
N PRO A 32 -6.70 -10.91 16.96
CA PRO A 32 -5.44 -10.59 17.62
C PRO A 32 -4.55 -9.72 16.72
N ILE A 33 -3.82 -8.78 17.32
CA ILE A 33 -2.84 -7.98 16.57
C ILE A 33 -1.77 -8.93 16.03
N ALA A 34 -1.61 -8.95 14.71
CA ALA A 34 -0.58 -9.70 14.02
C ALA A 34 0.81 -9.20 14.43
N GLU A 35 1.78 -10.12 14.45
CA GLU A 35 3.19 -9.79 14.74
C GLU A 35 3.73 -8.71 13.80
N VAL A 36 3.36 -8.79 12.51
CA VAL A 36 3.66 -7.76 11.52
C VAL A 36 2.48 -6.80 11.39
N LEU A 37 2.66 -5.55 11.83
CA LEU A 37 1.59 -4.55 11.89
C LEU A 37 0.94 -4.22 10.53
N SER A 38 1.68 -4.32 9.43
CA SER A 38 1.14 -4.05 8.08
C SER A 38 0.22 -5.18 7.56
N SER A 39 0.17 -6.33 8.24
CA SER A 39 -0.59 -7.51 7.80
C SER A 39 -2.06 -7.20 7.55
N ASN A 40 -2.57 -7.62 6.39
CA ASN A 40 -3.94 -7.41 5.95
C ASN A 40 -4.38 -5.94 5.87
N THR A 41 -3.42 -5.02 5.74
CA THR A 41 -3.71 -3.58 5.56
C THR A 41 -3.38 -3.08 4.15
N CYS A 42 -2.79 -3.92 3.30
CA CYS A 42 -2.23 -3.56 1.99
C CYS A 42 -3.18 -2.71 1.14
N GLY A 43 -4.46 -3.08 1.05
CA GLY A 43 -5.45 -2.29 0.30
C GLY A 43 -5.55 -0.84 0.79
N ARG A 44 -5.76 -0.63 2.10
CA ARG A 44 -5.89 0.70 2.71
C ARG A 44 -4.59 1.48 2.64
N SER A 45 -3.47 0.82 2.99
CA SER A 45 -2.14 1.41 3.00
C SER A 45 -1.70 1.90 1.62
N SER A 46 -1.91 1.08 0.58
CA SER A 46 -1.54 1.43 -0.78
C SER A 46 -2.47 2.50 -1.37
N LEU A 47 -3.77 2.49 -1.04
CA LEU A 47 -4.67 3.57 -1.47
C LEU A 47 -4.28 4.91 -0.84
N PHE A 48 -3.93 4.89 0.45
CA PHE A 48 -3.43 6.06 1.16
C PHE A 48 -2.12 6.56 0.53
N LEU A 49 -1.13 5.68 0.31
CA LEU A 49 0.14 6.03 -0.34
C LEU A 49 -0.06 6.65 -1.73
N ARG A 50 -0.99 6.11 -2.54
CA ARG A 50 -1.32 6.69 -3.84
C ARG A 50 -1.83 8.13 -3.71
N ASN A 51 -2.65 8.43 -2.71
CA ASN A 51 -3.12 9.79 -2.46
C ASN A 51 -1.99 10.72 -1.99
N VAL A 52 -1.12 10.22 -1.10
CA VAL A 52 0.08 10.95 -0.65
C VAL A 52 0.97 11.31 -1.83
N LEU A 53 1.36 10.34 -2.66
CA LEU A 53 2.23 10.57 -3.81
C LEU A 53 1.65 11.59 -4.79
N ARG A 54 0.34 11.55 -5.04
CA ARG A 54 -0.34 12.53 -5.89
C ARG A 54 -0.32 13.93 -5.29
N ALA A 55 -0.47 14.05 -3.96
CA ALA A 55 -0.38 15.34 -3.27
C ALA A 55 1.04 15.94 -3.33
N GLU A 56 2.06 15.10 -3.47
CA GLU A 56 3.46 15.49 -3.68
C GLU A 56 3.82 15.63 -5.17
N GLY A 57 2.85 15.58 -6.08
CA GLY A 57 3.04 15.83 -7.52
C GLY A 57 3.50 14.62 -8.35
N PHE A 58 3.59 13.43 -7.76
CA PHE A 58 3.94 12.22 -8.50
C PHE A 58 2.71 11.58 -9.16
N ALA A 59 2.86 11.09 -10.40
CA ALA A 59 1.91 10.17 -10.98
C ALA A 59 1.87 8.89 -10.12
N ALA A 60 0.69 8.45 -9.71
CA ALA A 60 0.56 7.26 -8.86
C ALA A 60 -0.78 6.56 -9.09
N GLU A 61 -0.73 5.27 -9.40
CA GLU A 61 -1.89 4.39 -9.59
C GLU A 61 -1.88 3.26 -8.57
N TRP A 62 -3.06 3.00 -8.00
CA TRP A 62 -3.25 1.89 -7.09
C TRP A 62 -3.42 0.60 -7.90
N ALA A 63 -2.66 -0.43 -7.55
CA ALA A 63 -2.70 -1.73 -8.21
C ALA A 63 -2.92 -2.83 -7.16
N ASN A 64 -3.50 -3.94 -7.59
CA ASN A 64 -3.66 -5.13 -6.77
C ASN A 64 -3.66 -6.40 -7.63
N GLY A 65 -3.51 -7.52 -6.97
CA GLY A 65 -3.89 -8.81 -7.52
C GLY A 65 -4.38 -9.74 -6.42
N THR A 66 -5.40 -10.52 -6.77
CA THR A 66 -6.03 -11.51 -5.89
C THR A 66 -5.90 -12.88 -6.57
N PRO A 67 -4.98 -13.74 -6.14
CA PRO A 67 -4.74 -15.03 -6.77
C PRO A 67 -5.79 -16.08 -6.43
N ARG A 68 -6.62 -15.87 -5.40
CA ARG A 68 -7.66 -16.80 -4.93
C ARG A 68 -8.91 -16.04 -4.45
N LEU A 69 -10.09 -16.62 -4.61
CA LEU A 69 -11.35 -16.03 -4.10
C LEU A 69 -11.54 -16.24 -2.58
N SER A 70 -10.81 -17.19 -2.00
CA SER A 70 -10.75 -17.50 -0.58
C SER A 70 -9.36 -18.01 -0.23
N GLU A 71 -8.92 -17.93 1.03
CA GLU A 71 -7.56 -18.35 1.42
C GLU A 71 -7.25 -19.79 1.01
N ASP A 72 -8.17 -20.72 1.26
CA ASP A 72 -8.06 -22.14 0.91
C ASP A 72 -8.63 -22.48 -0.48
N GLY A 73 -8.95 -21.45 -1.28
CA GLY A 73 -9.52 -21.64 -2.62
C GLY A 73 -8.47 -22.03 -3.66
N PRO A 74 -8.89 -22.54 -4.84
CA PRO A 74 -7.96 -22.76 -5.93
C PRO A 74 -7.38 -21.44 -6.45
N ASP A 75 -6.13 -21.47 -6.91
CA ASP A 75 -5.53 -20.35 -7.61
C ASP A 75 -6.28 -20.08 -8.92
N ILE A 76 -6.71 -18.84 -9.10
CA ILE A 76 -7.35 -18.34 -10.33
C ILE A 76 -6.37 -17.63 -11.25
N GLY A 77 -5.13 -17.43 -10.80
CA GLY A 77 -4.03 -16.97 -11.62
C GLY A 77 -2.86 -16.40 -10.82
N PRO A 78 -1.74 -16.10 -11.51
CA PRO A 78 -0.52 -15.64 -10.89
C PRO A 78 -0.56 -14.12 -10.61
N PHE A 79 -1.47 -13.68 -9.76
CA PHE A 79 -1.71 -12.26 -9.45
C PHE A 79 -1.38 -11.95 -7.99
N GLY A 80 -0.98 -10.70 -7.71
CA GLY A 80 -0.68 -10.22 -6.37
C GLY A 80 0.82 -10.14 -6.13
N PHE A 81 1.26 -10.61 -4.95
CA PHE A 81 2.67 -10.67 -4.56
C PHE A 81 3.17 -12.12 -4.50
N PHE A 82 4.25 -12.44 -5.21
CA PHE A 82 4.86 -13.77 -5.17
C PHE A 82 5.90 -13.86 -4.06
N THR A 83 5.68 -14.77 -3.11
CA THR A 83 6.53 -14.96 -1.92
C THR A 83 7.76 -15.82 -2.17
N GLY A 84 7.95 -16.32 -3.39
CA GLY A 84 8.90 -17.39 -3.71
C GLY A 84 8.28 -18.78 -3.69
N HIS A 85 7.11 -18.93 -3.05
CA HIS A 85 6.39 -20.20 -2.96
C HIS A 85 5.00 -20.14 -3.57
N ARG A 86 4.26 -19.06 -3.31
CA ARG A 86 2.90 -18.87 -3.80
C ARG A 86 2.60 -17.40 -4.08
N TRP A 87 1.55 -17.17 -4.85
CA TRP A 87 0.98 -15.84 -5.04
C TRP A 87 0.06 -15.51 -3.86
N GLU A 88 0.14 -14.28 -3.36
CA GLU A 88 -0.67 -13.76 -2.27
C GLU A 88 -1.47 -12.54 -2.69
N SER A 89 -2.70 -12.44 -2.17
CA SER A 89 -3.56 -11.27 -2.35
C SER A 89 -2.86 -10.03 -1.82
N HIS A 90 -2.59 -9.07 -2.70
CA HIS A 90 -1.79 -7.91 -2.33
C HIS A 90 -2.14 -6.65 -3.12
N ALA A 91 -1.82 -5.49 -2.54
CA ALA A 91 -2.01 -4.19 -3.18
C ALA A 91 -0.78 -3.29 -2.98
N TRP A 92 -0.43 -2.54 -4.02
CA TRP A 92 0.75 -1.66 -4.07
C TRP A 92 0.44 -0.41 -4.91
N VAL A 93 1.43 0.44 -5.12
CA VAL A 93 1.32 1.64 -5.96
C VAL A 93 2.32 1.59 -7.10
N VAL A 94 1.90 2.02 -8.28
CA VAL A 94 2.76 2.18 -9.46
C VAL A 94 2.93 3.67 -9.74
N SER A 95 4.17 4.15 -9.84
CA SER A 95 4.53 5.51 -10.26
C SER A 95 5.47 5.47 -11.44
N GLY A 96 4.94 5.61 -12.66
CA GLY A 96 5.71 5.45 -13.89
C GLY A 96 6.28 4.04 -14.01
N ASP A 97 7.61 3.94 -14.04
CA ASP A 97 8.38 2.69 -14.16
C ASP A 97 8.74 2.07 -12.79
N LEU A 98 8.17 2.59 -11.69
CA LEU A 98 8.47 2.13 -10.34
C LEU A 98 7.24 1.58 -9.62
N ILE A 99 7.43 0.50 -8.88
CA ILE A 99 6.50 -0.02 -7.86
C ILE A 99 6.93 0.49 -6.49
N LEU A 100 5.96 0.94 -5.70
CA LEU A 100 6.12 1.27 -4.29
C LEU A 100 5.22 0.38 -3.45
N ASP A 101 5.80 -0.22 -2.42
CA ASP A 101 5.10 -1.10 -1.50
C ASP A 101 5.59 -0.89 -0.08
N ILE A 102 4.65 -0.55 0.79
CA ILE A 102 4.90 -0.28 2.21
C ILE A 102 4.30 -1.35 3.11
N THR A 103 3.92 -2.50 2.56
CA THR A 103 3.24 -3.59 3.27
C THR A 103 3.71 -4.99 2.91
N ALA A 104 4.66 -5.16 1.97
CA ALA A 104 5.22 -6.47 1.61
C ALA A 104 5.94 -7.19 2.76
N ASP A 105 6.26 -6.50 3.84
CA ASP A 105 6.81 -7.13 5.05
C ASP A 105 5.85 -8.13 5.71
N GLN A 106 4.55 -8.04 5.43
CA GLN A 106 3.60 -9.09 5.83
C GLN A 106 3.93 -10.47 5.22
N PHE A 107 4.77 -10.50 4.18
CA PHE A 107 5.26 -11.72 3.53
C PHE A 107 6.76 -11.95 3.76
N GLY A 108 7.38 -11.24 4.71
CA GLY A 108 8.82 -11.35 5.00
C GLY A 108 9.74 -10.51 4.11
N ALA A 109 9.19 -9.65 3.24
CA ALA A 109 9.99 -8.73 2.42
C ALA A 109 10.42 -7.47 3.22
N PRO A 110 11.28 -6.59 2.65
CA PRO A 110 11.61 -5.33 3.30
C PRO A 110 10.37 -4.44 3.58
N PRO A 111 10.39 -3.62 4.64
CA PRO A 111 9.26 -2.79 5.07
C PRO A 111 8.85 -1.71 4.08
N VAL A 112 9.78 -1.26 3.24
CA VAL A 112 9.54 -0.34 2.13
C VAL A 112 10.30 -0.87 0.93
N ILE A 113 9.59 -1.11 -0.17
CA ILE A 113 10.15 -1.49 -1.45
C ILE A 113 9.85 -0.37 -2.43
N VAL A 114 10.90 0.12 -3.09
CA VAL A 114 10.78 0.86 -4.34
C VAL A 114 11.60 0.09 -5.36
N THR A 115 10.96 -0.42 -6.40
CA THR A 115 11.55 -1.35 -7.39
C THR A 115 11.02 -1.06 -8.79
N SER A 116 11.58 -1.71 -9.81
CA SER A 116 11.09 -1.60 -11.20
C SER A 116 9.65 -2.09 -11.31
N ALA A 117 8.85 -1.50 -12.20
CA ALA A 117 7.53 -2.00 -12.58
C ALA A 117 7.56 -3.41 -13.22
N SER A 118 8.75 -3.88 -13.62
CA SER A 118 8.98 -5.23 -14.13
C SER A 118 9.38 -6.25 -13.05
N ASP A 119 9.32 -5.90 -11.76
CA ASP A 119 9.66 -6.82 -10.67
C ASP A 119 8.70 -8.03 -10.68
N GLU A 120 9.26 -9.22 -10.93
CA GLU A 120 8.48 -10.46 -11.15
C GLU A 120 7.67 -10.89 -9.93
N ARG A 121 7.99 -10.34 -8.75
CA ARG A 121 7.20 -10.57 -7.54
C ARG A 121 5.82 -9.93 -7.60
N TYR A 122 5.58 -8.98 -8.50
CA TYR A 122 4.32 -8.25 -8.60
C TYR A 122 3.60 -8.58 -9.90
N ARG A 123 2.29 -8.85 -9.81
CA ARG A 123 1.46 -8.99 -11.01
C ARG A 123 0.03 -8.52 -10.76
N THR A 124 -0.37 -7.49 -11.49
CA THR A 124 -1.72 -6.91 -11.39
C THR A 124 -2.77 -7.91 -11.89
N GLY A 125 -3.89 -8.01 -11.18
CA GLY A 125 -5.08 -8.73 -11.65
C GLY A 125 -5.88 -7.91 -12.68
N SER A 126 -7.00 -8.44 -13.17
CA SER A 126 -7.87 -7.73 -14.13
C SER A 126 -8.67 -6.58 -13.51
N GLY A 127 -8.65 -6.41 -12.19
CA GLY A 127 -9.36 -5.37 -11.46
C GLY A 127 -9.42 -5.64 -9.96
N ASP A 128 -10.04 -4.74 -9.22
CA ASP A 128 -10.33 -4.94 -7.80
C ASP A 128 -11.53 -5.89 -7.64
N THR A 129 -11.26 -7.10 -7.15
CA THR A 129 -12.26 -8.15 -6.94
C THR A 129 -12.95 -8.06 -5.58
N ALA A 130 -12.60 -7.07 -4.74
CA ALA A 130 -13.20 -6.89 -3.44
C ALA A 130 -14.70 -6.53 -3.57
N PRO A 131 -15.56 -6.97 -2.62
CA PRO A 131 -16.96 -6.57 -2.64
C PRO A 131 -17.11 -5.06 -2.46
N PRO A 132 -18.20 -4.44 -2.98
CA PRO A 132 -18.40 -2.99 -2.91
C PRO A 132 -18.28 -2.40 -1.50
N SER A 133 -18.77 -3.11 -0.48
CA SER A 133 -18.65 -2.70 0.92
C SER A 133 -17.21 -2.65 1.43
N ALA A 134 -16.34 -3.55 0.96
CA ALA A 134 -14.92 -3.54 1.31
C ALA A 134 -14.17 -2.42 0.58
N ILE A 135 -14.52 -2.16 -0.68
CA ILE A 135 -14.01 -1.01 -1.44
C ILE A 135 -14.36 0.30 -0.71
N GLU A 136 -15.63 0.44 -0.29
CA GLU A 136 -16.09 1.62 0.44
C GLU A 136 -15.41 1.75 1.80
N ALA A 137 -15.35 0.68 2.59
CA ALA A 137 -14.66 0.70 3.89
C ALA A 137 -13.17 1.07 3.76
N ARG A 138 -12.52 0.68 2.65
CA ARG A 138 -11.15 1.08 2.35
C ARG A 138 -11.06 2.59 2.08
N ARG A 139 -11.99 3.14 1.30
CA ARG A 139 -12.03 4.58 1.00
C ARG A 139 -12.27 5.40 2.26
N VAL A 140 -13.29 5.05 3.04
CA VAL A 140 -13.63 5.72 4.31
C VAL A 140 -12.43 5.72 5.26
N ALA A 141 -11.73 4.59 5.38
CA ALA A 141 -10.53 4.50 6.22
C ALA A 141 -9.41 5.46 5.79
N VAL A 142 -9.22 5.65 4.48
CA VAL A 142 -8.22 6.59 3.93
C VAL A 142 -8.67 8.03 4.11
N GLU A 143 -9.92 8.34 3.81
CA GLU A 143 -10.51 9.68 3.96
C GLU A 143 -10.46 10.16 5.42
N THR A 144 -10.70 9.26 6.38
CA THR A 144 -10.62 9.56 7.82
C THR A 144 -9.21 9.99 8.26
N LEU A 145 -8.15 9.42 7.67
CA LEU A 145 -6.77 9.75 8.03
C LEU A 145 -6.24 10.99 7.30
N TRP A 146 -6.92 11.44 6.26
CA TRP A 146 -6.38 12.45 5.35
C TRP A 146 -6.13 13.81 6.02
N PRO A 147 -7.01 14.36 6.88
CA PRO A 147 -6.73 15.62 7.58
C PRO A 147 -5.49 15.56 8.47
N ASP A 148 -5.29 14.44 9.16
CA ASP A 148 -4.12 14.21 10.02
C ASP A 148 -2.84 14.16 9.18
N TRP A 149 -2.89 13.56 7.99
CA TRP A 149 -1.78 13.56 7.05
C TRP A 149 -1.41 14.97 6.58
N LEU A 150 -2.40 15.77 6.19
CA LEU A 150 -2.17 17.15 5.75
C LEU A 150 -1.54 17.99 6.85
N SER A 151 -1.87 17.72 8.12
CA SER A 151 -1.23 18.37 9.27
C SER A 151 0.20 17.87 9.48
N HIS A 152 0.42 16.56 9.33
CA HIS A 152 1.74 15.93 9.47
C HIS A 152 2.73 16.34 8.36
N ARG A 153 2.30 16.39 7.09
CA ARG A 153 3.15 16.77 5.96
C ARG A 153 3.71 18.19 6.11
N ALA A 154 2.90 19.12 6.63
CA ALA A 154 3.30 20.50 6.86
C ALA A 154 4.45 20.59 7.89
N GLN A 155 4.52 19.66 8.84
CA GLN A 155 5.60 19.57 9.84
C GLN A 155 6.86 18.93 9.27
N LEU A 156 6.74 18.02 8.29
CA LEU A 156 7.86 17.33 7.65
C LEU A 156 8.61 18.19 6.61
N GLN A 157 8.19 19.44 6.37
CA GLN A 157 8.67 20.30 5.27
C GLN A 157 8.53 19.65 3.87
N LEU A 158 7.69 18.61 3.75
CA LEU A 158 7.24 18.06 2.48
C LEU A 158 6.30 19.09 1.84
N GLY A 159 6.85 19.87 0.89
CA GLY A 159 6.10 20.90 0.18
C GLY A 159 6.59 22.34 0.31
N ARG A 160 7.84 22.61 0.70
CA ARG A 160 8.49 23.89 0.36
C ARG A 160 9.43 23.73 -0.83
N LEU A 161 8.83 23.57 -2.00
CA LEU A 161 9.38 24.20 -3.20
C LEU A 161 8.54 25.46 -3.39
N GLU A 162 8.94 26.53 -2.70
CA GLU A 162 8.49 27.87 -3.02
C GLU A 162 9.21 28.29 -4.30
N ASP A 163 8.43 28.63 -5.32
CA ASP A 163 8.57 29.88 -6.09
C ASP A 163 7.17 30.33 -6.52
#